data_AF-Q7T0U8-F1
#
_entry.id   AF-Q7T0U8-F1
#
_cell.length_a   1.000
_cell.length_b   1.000
_cell.length_c   1.000
_cell.angle_alpha   90.00
_cell.angle_beta   90.00
_cell.angle_gamma   90.00
#
_symmetry.space_group_name_H-M   'P 1'
#
loop_
_entity.id
_entity.type
_entity.pdbx_description
1 polymer ?
#
loop_
_entity_poly.entity_id
_entity_poly.type
_entity_poly.pdbx_seq_one_letter_code
_entity_poly.pdbx_strand_id
1 'polypeptide(L)'
;MASVPVYCLCCLPYDVTRFMIECDVCQDWFHGSCVGVEEEKASEIDLYHCPNCQITHGPSVMKRRRGNLKQDLHLSKDIGKPVQTGSANFIKELKSRNFPSAEEIVLKPQGAQLTVEYLEENSFSVPILVLKKDGLGMTLPAPTFTVSDVEYYVGPEKEIDVIDVTRQADLKMKLKDFVKYYNSPKREKVLNLISLEFSETRLSNLVETPKIVRKLSWVENLWPEQSVFERPNVQKYCLMGVKDSYTDFHIDFGGTSVWYHVLKGEKIFYLIQPTKTNLALFECWSSSSNQNEMFFGDQVDKCYRCPVKQGQTLFIPTGWIHAVLTPVDCLAFGGNFLHSLSIAMQLRAYEIEKRLSTADLFKFPNFETICWYVGKHLLDTFRGLRENRRQPASYLLHGAKALNTTFRAWTKKEALMDHEEEIPETIITSQLIKDLDREIRLMEDIFHQNIEKTGNLMGLTRSPGAPSTSKAAVPFKGSNKKGGRANQMIKKKKK
;
A
#
# COMPACT_ATOMS: atom_id res chain seq x y z
N MET A 1 6.97 -27.32 14.99
CA MET A 1 5.96 -26.55 15.75
C MET A 1 6.63 -25.25 16.16
N ALA A 2 6.44 -24.19 15.39
CA ALA A 2 6.86 -22.86 15.80
C ALA A 2 6.17 -22.50 17.13
N SER A 3 6.94 -22.05 18.11
CA SER A 3 6.38 -21.51 19.35
C SER A 3 5.76 -20.15 19.04
N VAL A 4 4.45 -20.01 19.27
CA VAL A 4 3.75 -18.71 19.13
C VAL A 4 4.52 -17.65 19.93
N PRO A 5 4.93 -16.52 19.31
CA PRO A 5 5.63 -15.46 20.01
C PRO A 5 4.84 -14.97 21.22
N VAL A 6 5.52 -14.81 22.35
CA VAL A 6 4.93 -14.30 23.60
C VAL A 6 5.59 -12.99 23.98
N TYR A 7 4.79 -12.08 24.52
CA TYR A 7 5.17 -10.71 24.83
C TYR A 7 4.80 -10.36 26.28
N CYS A 8 5.34 -9.24 26.76
CA CYS A 8 5.02 -8.62 28.03
C CYS A 8 5.42 -9.48 29.26
N LEU A 9 5.38 -8.86 30.44
CA LEU A 9 5.61 -9.51 31.74
C LEU A 9 4.69 -10.72 32.04
N CYS A 10 3.60 -10.88 31.28
CA CYS A 10 2.66 -11.98 31.42
C CYS A 10 2.97 -13.18 30.50
N CYS A 11 3.95 -13.07 29.59
CA CYS A 11 4.32 -14.11 28.63
C CYS A 11 3.10 -14.67 27.86
N LEU A 12 2.25 -13.78 27.36
CA LEU A 12 1.08 -14.16 26.56
C LEU A 12 1.31 -13.83 25.08
N PRO A 13 0.69 -14.58 24.14
CA PRO A 13 0.63 -14.18 22.75
C PRO A 13 0.02 -12.80 22.54
N TYR A 14 0.29 -12.19 21.38
CA TYR A 14 -0.32 -10.93 20.98
C TYR A 14 -1.85 -11.02 20.93
N ASP A 15 -2.51 -10.00 21.49
CA ASP A 15 -3.96 -9.85 21.51
C ASP A 15 -4.33 -8.47 20.98
N VAL A 16 -4.85 -8.44 19.75
CA VAL A 16 -5.24 -7.23 19.02
C VAL A 16 -6.27 -6.36 19.76
N THR A 17 -7.03 -6.93 20.70
CA THR A 17 -8.05 -6.20 21.48
C THR A 17 -7.48 -5.43 22.67
N ARG A 18 -6.18 -5.58 22.96
CA ARG A 18 -5.53 -5.01 24.15
C ARG A 18 -4.47 -4.01 23.74
N PHE A 19 -4.59 -2.78 24.26
CA PHE A 19 -3.57 -1.76 24.11
C PHE A 19 -2.20 -2.25 24.62
N MET A 20 -1.17 -2.14 23.77
CA MET A 20 0.23 -2.44 24.07
C MET A 20 1.14 -1.26 23.71
N ILE A 21 2.28 -1.18 24.38
CA ILE A 21 3.34 -0.18 24.16
C ILE A 21 4.71 -0.85 24.10
N GLU A 22 5.54 -0.49 23.12
CA GLU A 22 6.89 -1.01 22.93
C GLU A 22 7.90 -0.32 23.84
N CYS A 23 8.86 -1.07 24.38
CA CYS A 23 9.95 -0.54 25.20
C CYS A 23 11.18 -0.21 24.35
N ASP A 24 11.55 1.07 24.27
CA ASP A 24 12.69 1.57 23.48
C ASP A 24 14.04 0.91 23.83
N VAL A 25 14.19 0.35 25.03
CA VAL A 25 15.43 -0.29 25.48
C VAL A 25 15.52 -1.76 25.08
N CYS A 26 14.45 -2.54 25.26
CA CYS A 26 14.48 -3.99 25.03
C CYS A 26 13.71 -4.46 23.79
N GLN A 27 13.00 -3.56 23.10
CA GLN A 27 12.25 -3.84 21.88
C GLN A 27 11.21 -4.98 22.08
N ASP A 28 10.62 -5.02 23.28
CA ASP A 28 9.52 -5.93 23.66
C ASP A 28 8.25 -5.10 23.93
N TRP A 29 7.09 -5.73 23.75
CA TRP A 29 5.78 -5.10 23.78
C TRP A 29 5.05 -5.41 25.09
N PHE A 30 4.51 -4.38 25.73
CA PHE A 30 3.89 -4.49 27.05
C PHE A 30 2.43 -4.08 27.00
N HIS A 31 1.52 -4.96 27.43
CA HIS A 31 0.12 -4.59 27.66
C HIS A 31 0.04 -3.44 28.66
N GLY A 32 -0.61 -2.32 28.30
CA GLY A 32 -0.69 -1.14 29.17
C GLY A 32 -1.24 -1.46 30.57
N SER A 33 -2.23 -2.37 30.64
CA SER A 33 -2.80 -2.90 31.88
C SER A 33 -1.80 -3.62 32.80
N CYS A 34 -0.76 -4.24 32.23
CA CYS A 34 0.26 -4.99 32.97
C CYS A 34 1.42 -4.10 33.48
N VAL A 35 1.57 -2.90 32.92
CA VAL A 35 2.65 -1.95 33.26
C VAL A 35 2.15 -0.61 33.80
N GLY A 36 0.84 -0.45 34.00
CA GLY A 36 0.23 0.76 34.56
C GLY A 36 0.15 1.94 33.58
N VAL A 37 0.21 1.69 32.27
CA VAL A 37 0.07 2.72 31.22
C VAL A 37 -1.35 2.66 30.66
N GLU A 38 -2.12 3.72 30.90
CA GLU A 38 -3.41 3.94 30.24
C GLU A 38 -3.18 4.42 28.80
N GLU A 39 -4.06 4.00 27.89
CA GLU A 39 -4.02 4.33 26.45
C GLU A 39 -3.98 5.85 26.20
N GLU A 40 -4.78 6.62 26.95
CA GLU A 40 -4.81 8.09 26.83
C GLU A 40 -3.53 8.77 27.33
N LYS A 41 -2.76 8.09 28.20
CA LYS A 41 -1.48 8.59 28.74
C LYS A 41 -0.28 8.18 27.89
N ALA A 42 -0.40 7.13 27.07
CA ALA A 42 0.65 6.68 26.17
C ALA A 42 1.13 7.80 25.23
N SER A 43 0.19 8.63 24.75
CA SER A 43 0.49 9.81 23.92
C SER A 43 1.38 10.86 24.60
N GLU A 44 1.51 10.87 25.94
CA GLU A 44 2.40 11.80 26.64
C GLU A 44 3.84 11.26 26.81
N ILE A 45 4.06 9.97 26.51
CA ILE A 45 5.36 9.30 26.56
C ILE A 45 6.10 9.53 25.24
N ASP A 46 7.39 9.86 25.33
CA ASP A 46 8.28 10.10 24.20
C ASP A 46 9.12 8.85 23.92
N LEU A 47 9.73 8.28 24.97
CA LEU A 47 10.41 6.97 25.00
C LEU A 47 9.88 6.18 26.21
N TYR A 48 9.36 4.99 25.98
CA TYR A 48 8.85 4.11 27.03
C TYR A 48 9.93 3.13 27.51
N HIS A 49 10.18 3.12 28.83
CA HIS A 49 11.02 2.13 29.48
C HIS A 49 10.16 1.19 30.34
N CYS A 50 10.22 -0.11 30.07
CA CYS A 50 9.47 -1.11 30.83
C CYS A 50 9.96 -1.24 32.29
N PRO A 51 9.19 -1.88 33.19
CA PRO A 51 9.54 -1.97 34.61
C PRO A 51 10.91 -2.59 34.93
N ASN A 52 11.47 -3.40 34.03
CA ASN A 52 12.82 -3.94 34.13
C ASN A 52 13.88 -2.97 33.59
N CYS A 53 13.65 -2.40 32.41
CA CYS A 53 14.59 -1.48 31.75
C CYS A 53 14.77 -0.17 32.53
N GLN A 54 13.74 0.31 33.22
CA GLN A 54 13.84 1.54 34.02
C GLN A 54 14.88 1.47 35.15
N ILE A 55 15.22 0.26 35.63
CA ILE A 55 16.20 0.03 36.69
C ILE A 55 17.61 0.43 36.23
N THR A 56 17.92 0.20 34.95
CA THR A 56 19.25 0.40 34.36
C THR A 56 19.33 1.62 33.45
N HIS A 57 18.21 2.05 32.85
CA HIS A 57 18.15 3.14 31.87
C HIS A 57 17.37 4.38 32.37
N GLY A 58 16.86 4.35 33.61
CA GLY A 58 16.02 5.40 34.18
C GLY A 58 14.56 5.30 33.72
N PRO A 59 13.64 6.10 34.30
CA PRO A 59 12.21 6.07 33.94
C PRO A 59 11.97 6.51 32.49
N SER A 60 10.79 6.15 31.96
CA SER A 60 10.31 6.61 30.64
C SER A 60 10.45 8.12 30.46
N VAL A 61 10.86 8.54 29.26
CA VAL A 61 11.00 9.95 28.89
C VAL A 61 9.63 10.49 28.47
N MET A 62 9.19 11.58 29.09
CA MET A 62 7.92 12.23 28.75
C MET A 62 8.12 13.39 27.76
N LYS A 63 7.17 13.59 26.85
CA LYS A 63 7.21 14.68 25.86
C LYS A 63 7.28 16.05 26.56
N ARG A 64 8.22 16.90 26.14
CA ARG A 64 8.48 18.21 26.78
C ARG A 64 7.34 19.22 26.57
N ARG A 65 6.46 19.36 27.58
CA ARG A 65 5.47 20.44 27.63
C ARG A 65 6.14 21.83 27.69
N ARG A 66 5.87 22.69 26.71
CA ARG A 66 6.20 24.13 26.78
C ARG A 66 5.18 24.81 27.70
N GLY A 67 5.56 25.12 28.94
CA GLY A 67 4.68 25.79 29.92
C GLY A 67 4.58 27.32 29.71
N ASN A 68 3.86 28.09 30.54
CA ASN A 68 2.92 27.74 31.62
C ASN A 68 2.17 29.02 32.07
N LEU A 69 0.90 28.95 32.46
CA LEU A 69 0.30 29.94 33.40
C LEU A 69 -0.97 29.37 34.07
N LYS A 70 -1.22 29.79 35.31
CA LYS A 70 -2.23 29.22 36.23
C LYS A 70 -3.55 30.00 36.25
N GLN A 71 -4.62 29.31 36.69
CA GLN A 71 -5.97 29.80 37.06
C GLN A 71 -6.80 30.34 35.87
N ASP A 72 -7.96 29.79 35.53
CA ASP A 72 -9.09 29.46 36.43
C ASP A 72 -9.76 28.10 36.19
N LEU A 73 -10.60 27.70 37.16
CA LEU A 73 -11.26 26.39 37.21
C LEU A 73 -12.53 26.32 36.33
N HIS A 74 -12.70 25.15 35.69
CA HIS A 74 -13.95 24.53 35.28
C HIS A 74 -14.52 24.68 33.84
N LEU A 75 -13.86 25.34 32.88
CA LEU A 75 -14.39 25.49 31.50
C LEU A 75 -13.42 25.23 30.32
N SER A 76 -12.20 24.71 30.53
CA SER A 76 -11.18 24.67 29.45
C SER A 76 -10.24 23.45 29.48
N LYS A 77 -10.77 22.22 29.32
CA LYS A 77 -9.93 21.00 29.28
C LYS A 77 -9.24 20.71 27.93
N ASP A 78 -9.72 21.28 26.82
CA ASP A 78 -9.26 20.92 25.46
C ASP A 78 -8.39 21.97 24.77
N ILE A 79 -8.16 23.14 25.38
CA ILE A 79 -7.36 24.21 24.77
C ILE A 79 -5.87 23.87 24.92
N GLY A 80 -5.30 23.23 23.89
CA GLY A 80 -3.84 23.01 23.75
C GLY A 80 -3.39 21.55 23.66
N LYS A 81 -4.30 20.57 23.69
CA LYS A 81 -3.96 19.19 23.28
C LYS A 81 -4.04 19.07 21.75
N PRO A 82 -3.15 18.31 21.09
CA PRO A 82 -3.27 18.03 19.66
C PRO A 82 -4.51 17.17 19.39
N VAL A 83 -5.12 17.41 18.24
CA VAL A 83 -6.33 16.71 17.79
C VAL A 83 -5.97 15.26 17.45
N GLN A 84 -6.62 14.31 18.14
CA GLN A 84 -6.37 12.88 17.92
C GLN A 84 -7.07 12.38 16.66
N THR A 85 -6.39 11.57 15.86
CA THR A 85 -6.93 10.89 14.67
C THR A 85 -8.25 10.17 14.99
N GLY A 86 -9.22 10.25 14.07
CA GLY A 86 -10.52 9.60 14.20
C GLY A 86 -11.50 10.27 15.19
N SER A 87 -11.06 11.21 16.02
CA SER A 87 -11.95 11.99 16.90
C SER A 87 -12.96 12.87 16.11
N ALA A 88 -14.07 13.25 16.75
CA ALA A 88 -15.08 14.10 16.10
C ALA A 88 -14.53 15.45 15.62
N ASN A 89 -13.54 16.03 16.32
CA ASN A 89 -12.84 17.24 15.90
C ASN A 89 -11.94 16.97 14.69
N PHE A 90 -11.18 15.87 14.68
CA PHE A 90 -10.41 15.43 13.52
C PHE A 90 -11.28 15.27 12.27
N ILE A 91 -12.42 14.59 12.38
CA ILE A 91 -13.34 14.39 11.23
C ILE A 91 -13.92 15.73 10.74
N LYS A 92 -14.21 16.67 11.64
CA LYS A 92 -14.68 18.02 11.29
C LYS A 92 -13.60 18.79 10.52
N GLU A 93 -12.35 18.77 10.99
CA GLU A 93 -11.21 19.39 10.32
C GLU A 93 -10.94 18.73 8.96
N LEU A 94 -10.90 17.40 8.90
CA LEU A 94 -10.70 16.60 7.69
C LEU A 94 -11.69 16.93 6.56
N LYS A 95 -12.95 17.19 6.92
CA LYS A 95 -13.99 17.62 5.96
C LYS A 95 -13.82 19.05 5.46
N SER A 96 -13.11 19.90 6.19
CA SER A 96 -12.85 21.31 5.83
C SER A 96 -11.46 21.55 5.21
N ARG A 97 -10.55 20.57 5.28
CA ARG A 97 -9.24 20.58 4.63
C ARG A 97 -9.40 20.60 3.10
N ASN A 98 -8.56 21.40 2.44
CA ASN A 98 -8.46 21.45 0.98
C ASN A 98 -7.40 20.45 0.50
N PHE A 99 -7.70 19.74 -0.58
CA PHE A 99 -6.84 18.73 -1.19
C PHE A 99 -6.84 18.89 -2.71
N PRO A 100 -5.72 18.63 -3.42
CA PRO A 100 -5.74 18.44 -4.86
C PRO A 100 -6.71 17.33 -5.26
N SER A 101 -7.29 17.45 -6.46
CA SER A 101 -8.31 16.51 -6.92
C SER A 101 -7.67 15.27 -7.51
N ALA A 102 -8.16 14.08 -7.16
CA ALA A 102 -7.68 12.84 -7.78
C ALA A 102 -7.95 12.78 -9.29
N GLU A 103 -8.82 13.65 -9.84
CA GLU A 103 -8.97 13.89 -11.28
C GLU A 103 -7.64 14.22 -12.00
N GLU A 104 -6.64 14.74 -11.29
CA GLU A 104 -5.30 15.03 -11.84
C GLU A 104 -4.48 13.76 -12.19
N ILE A 105 -4.81 12.61 -11.58
CA ILE A 105 -3.99 11.38 -11.63
C ILE A 105 -4.77 10.10 -11.95
N VAL A 106 -6.09 10.08 -11.75
CA VAL A 106 -6.90 8.86 -11.86
C VAL A 106 -7.29 8.57 -13.30
N LEU A 107 -7.01 7.36 -13.77
CA LEU A 107 -7.48 6.87 -15.07
C LEU A 107 -8.95 6.44 -14.98
N LYS A 108 -9.73 6.69 -16.05
CA LYS A 108 -11.18 6.42 -16.09
C LYS A 108 -11.63 5.61 -17.31
N PRO A 109 -11.12 4.39 -17.50
CA PRO A 109 -11.61 3.48 -18.54
C PRO A 109 -13.06 3.06 -18.24
N GLN A 110 -13.79 2.70 -19.29
CA GLN A 110 -15.00 1.87 -19.16
C GLN A 110 -14.59 0.46 -18.72
N GLY A 111 -15.47 -0.29 -18.05
CA GLY A 111 -15.12 -1.61 -17.51
C GLY A 111 -14.61 -2.60 -18.57
N ALA A 112 -15.13 -2.53 -19.80
CA ALA A 112 -14.68 -3.36 -20.92
C ALA A 112 -13.29 -2.98 -21.48
N GLN A 113 -12.79 -1.78 -21.19
CA GLN A 113 -11.45 -1.32 -21.58
C GLN A 113 -10.37 -1.71 -20.56
N LEU A 114 -10.76 -2.09 -19.33
CA LEU A 114 -9.83 -2.47 -18.27
C LEU A 114 -9.35 -3.92 -18.45
N THR A 115 -8.45 -4.12 -19.42
CA THR A 115 -7.85 -5.41 -19.76
C THR A 115 -6.41 -5.53 -19.23
N VAL A 116 -5.76 -6.68 -19.45
CA VAL A 116 -4.35 -6.86 -19.02
C VAL A 116 -3.44 -5.98 -19.88
N GLU A 117 -3.70 -5.97 -21.18
CA GLU A 117 -2.97 -5.22 -22.20
C GLU A 117 -3.02 -3.71 -21.90
N TYR A 118 -4.20 -3.19 -21.51
CA TYR A 118 -4.36 -1.81 -21.05
C TYR A 118 -3.49 -1.49 -19.81
N LEU A 119 -3.37 -2.44 -18.88
CA LEU A 119 -2.56 -2.27 -17.67
C LEU A 119 -1.06 -2.46 -17.91
N GLU A 120 -0.66 -3.25 -18.91
CA GLU A 120 0.74 -3.34 -19.37
C GLU A 120 1.16 -2.02 -20.04
N GLU A 121 0.34 -1.46 -20.94
CA GLU A 121 0.60 -0.18 -21.62
C GLU A 121 0.68 1.00 -20.62
N ASN A 122 -0.19 1.02 -19.61
CA ASN A 122 -0.26 2.10 -18.60
C ASN A 122 0.47 1.76 -17.28
N SER A 123 1.20 0.62 -17.26
CA SER A 123 2.01 0.11 -16.15
C SER A 123 1.30 -0.02 -14.78
N PHE A 124 -0.03 -0.05 -14.74
CA PHE A 124 -0.91 0.03 -13.54
C PHE A 124 -0.29 0.84 -12.39
N SER A 125 0.17 2.06 -12.68
CA SER A 125 1.02 2.85 -11.76
C SER A 125 0.27 3.94 -10.99
N VAL A 126 -0.96 4.24 -11.42
CA VAL A 126 -1.87 5.23 -10.83
C VAL A 126 -3.26 4.62 -10.61
N PRO A 127 -4.08 5.15 -9.69
CA PRO A 127 -5.38 4.57 -9.37
C PRO A 127 -6.36 4.71 -10.54
N ILE A 128 -7.30 3.77 -10.63
CA ILE A 128 -8.24 3.66 -11.74
C ILE A 128 -9.67 3.68 -11.21
N LEU A 129 -10.48 4.65 -11.63
CA LEU A 129 -11.88 4.79 -11.21
C LEU A 129 -12.82 4.46 -12.37
N VAL A 130 -13.47 3.31 -12.27
CA VAL A 130 -14.45 2.84 -13.25
C VAL A 130 -15.86 3.24 -12.77
N LEU A 131 -16.49 4.17 -13.50
CA LEU A 131 -17.71 4.87 -13.07
C LEU A 131 -18.97 3.97 -13.05
N LYS A 132 -18.96 2.85 -13.78
CA LYS A 132 -20.04 1.86 -13.85
C LYS A 132 -19.43 0.47 -13.94
N LYS A 133 -19.99 -0.51 -13.21
CA LYS A 133 -19.49 -1.90 -13.21
C LYS A 133 -19.59 -2.64 -14.55
N ASP A 134 -20.32 -2.10 -15.52
CA ASP A 134 -20.57 -2.73 -16.82
C ASP A 134 -19.25 -3.00 -17.56
N GLY A 135 -19.06 -4.25 -17.99
CA GLY A 135 -17.83 -4.72 -18.62
C GLY A 135 -16.72 -5.21 -17.68
N LEU A 136 -16.76 -4.91 -16.37
CA LEU A 136 -15.73 -5.40 -15.42
C LEU A 136 -15.77 -6.91 -15.17
N GLY A 137 -16.86 -7.59 -15.56
CA GLY A 137 -17.04 -9.02 -15.32
C GLY A 137 -17.11 -9.39 -13.83
N MET A 138 -17.48 -8.45 -12.96
CA MET A 138 -17.81 -8.70 -11.56
C MET A 138 -19.27 -9.14 -11.41
N THR A 139 -19.55 -9.92 -10.38
CA THR A 139 -20.91 -10.19 -9.88
C THR A 139 -21.00 -9.64 -8.47
N LEU A 140 -22.10 -8.98 -8.14
CA LEU A 140 -22.39 -8.44 -6.82
C LEU A 140 -23.89 -8.62 -6.54
N PRO A 141 -24.31 -8.67 -5.26
CA PRO A 141 -25.71 -8.65 -4.92
C PRO A 141 -26.41 -7.36 -5.39
N ALA A 142 -27.73 -7.40 -5.48
CA ALA A 142 -28.53 -6.28 -5.99
C ALA A 142 -28.33 -4.99 -5.15
N PRO A 143 -28.50 -3.78 -5.73
CA PRO A 143 -28.41 -2.51 -5.00
C PRO A 143 -29.41 -2.35 -3.83
N THR A 144 -30.36 -3.26 -3.66
CA THR A 144 -31.26 -3.34 -2.50
C THR A 144 -30.62 -4.01 -1.28
N PHE A 145 -29.59 -4.84 -1.45
CA PHE A 145 -28.94 -5.66 -0.42
C PHE A 145 -28.41 -4.83 0.77
N THR A 146 -28.58 -5.34 1.98
CA THR A 146 -28.42 -4.63 3.26
C THR A 146 -27.43 -5.31 4.20
N VAL A 147 -27.08 -4.64 5.30
CA VAL A 147 -26.26 -5.23 6.38
C VAL A 147 -26.94 -6.43 7.05
N SER A 148 -28.28 -6.50 7.04
CA SER A 148 -29.03 -7.66 7.55
C SER A 148 -29.01 -8.83 6.57
N ASP A 149 -28.86 -8.58 5.27
CA ASP A 149 -28.60 -9.66 4.31
C ASP A 149 -27.17 -10.21 4.48
N VAL A 150 -26.18 -9.35 4.80
CA VAL A 150 -24.82 -9.79 5.20
C VAL A 150 -24.91 -10.73 6.41
N GLU A 151 -25.64 -10.35 7.47
CA GLU A 151 -25.88 -11.18 8.66
C GLU A 151 -26.46 -12.56 8.27
N TYR A 152 -27.47 -12.59 7.41
CA TYR A 152 -28.11 -13.82 6.96
C TYR A 152 -27.16 -14.73 6.18
N TYR A 153 -26.39 -14.19 5.23
CA TYR A 153 -25.50 -15.01 4.38
C TYR A 153 -24.21 -15.45 5.09
N VAL A 154 -23.65 -14.62 5.97
CA VAL A 154 -22.41 -14.89 6.71
C VAL A 154 -22.65 -15.70 7.99
N GLY A 155 -23.73 -15.40 8.73
CA GLY A 155 -24.08 -16.04 10.00
C GLY A 155 -24.00 -15.08 11.19
N PRO A 156 -25.04 -14.99 12.04
CA PRO A 156 -25.15 -13.97 13.10
C PRO A 156 -24.11 -14.12 14.22
N GLU A 157 -23.63 -15.35 14.45
CA GLU A 157 -22.65 -15.67 15.51
C GLU A 157 -21.19 -15.52 15.06
N LYS A 158 -20.90 -15.19 13.79
CA LYS A 158 -19.51 -14.97 13.34
C LYS A 158 -18.90 -13.83 14.13
N GLU A 159 -17.77 -14.08 14.77
CA GLU A 159 -16.95 -13.05 15.40
C GLU A 159 -16.25 -12.22 14.31
N ILE A 160 -16.21 -10.91 14.52
CA ILE A 160 -15.66 -9.93 13.59
C ILE A 160 -14.83 -8.89 14.35
N ASP A 161 -13.75 -8.45 13.71
CA ASP A 161 -12.90 -7.36 14.18
C ASP A 161 -13.45 -6.02 13.68
N VAL A 162 -13.77 -5.13 14.62
CA VAL A 162 -14.44 -3.85 14.37
C VAL A 162 -13.62 -2.72 15.00
N ILE A 163 -13.36 -1.67 14.22
CA ILE A 163 -12.57 -0.53 14.68
C ILE A 163 -13.47 0.45 15.45
N ASP A 164 -13.08 0.80 16.68
CA ASP A 164 -13.57 1.99 17.39
C ASP A 164 -12.84 3.22 16.84
N VAL A 165 -13.47 3.91 15.89
CA VAL A 165 -12.83 4.97 15.11
C VAL A 165 -12.36 6.12 16.00
N THR A 166 -13.02 6.37 17.13
CA THR A 166 -12.65 7.45 18.06
C THR A 166 -11.32 7.17 18.78
N ARG A 167 -10.96 5.90 18.92
CA ARG A 167 -9.75 5.43 19.60
C ARG A 167 -8.66 4.93 18.64
N GLN A 168 -9.00 4.71 17.37
CA GLN A 168 -8.16 3.99 16.40
C GLN A 168 -7.73 2.62 16.94
N ALA A 169 -8.65 1.91 17.61
CA ALA A 169 -8.40 0.63 18.26
C ALA A 169 -9.41 -0.44 17.82
N ASP A 170 -8.93 -1.66 17.61
CA ASP A 170 -9.77 -2.81 17.26
C ASP A 170 -10.50 -3.40 18.47
N LEU A 171 -11.70 -3.92 18.23
CA LEU A 171 -12.48 -4.66 19.20
C LEU A 171 -13.29 -5.78 18.53
N LYS A 172 -13.38 -6.93 19.20
CA LYS A 172 -14.12 -8.10 18.71
C LYS A 172 -15.58 -8.06 19.14
N MET A 173 -16.48 -8.40 18.22
CA MET A 173 -17.90 -8.61 18.53
C MET A 173 -18.55 -9.59 17.54
N LYS A 174 -19.80 -9.99 17.80
CA LYS A 174 -20.57 -10.83 16.86
C LYS A 174 -21.21 -9.97 15.78
N LEU A 175 -21.31 -10.53 14.56
CA LEU A 175 -21.91 -9.85 13.42
C LEU A 175 -23.33 -9.33 13.70
N LYS A 176 -24.17 -10.11 14.39
CA LYS A 176 -25.52 -9.67 14.81
C LYS A 176 -25.53 -8.41 15.68
N ASP A 177 -24.53 -8.26 16.56
CA ASP A 177 -24.45 -7.14 17.50
C ASP A 177 -23.98 -5.88 16.76
N PHE A 178 -23.05 -6.02 15.82
CA PHE A 178 -22.67 -4.96 14.88
C PHE A 178 -23.85 -4.54 13.98
N VAL A 179 -24.61 -5.48 13.43
CA VAL A 179 -25.76 -5.19 12.55
C VAL A 179 -26.90 -4.51 13.32
N LYS A 180 -27.13 -4.92 14.57
CA LYS A 180 -28.03 -4.23 15.51
C LYS A 180 -27.56 -2.80 15.82
N TYR A 181 -26.27 -2.60 16.05
CA TYR A 181 -25.67 -1.27 16.21
C TYR A 181 -25.83 -0.42 14.94
N TYR A 182 -25.55 -0.99 13.76
CA TYR A 182 -25.62 -0.29 12.48
C TYR A 182 -27.05 0.17 12.19
N ASN A 183 -28.04 -0.69 12.41
CA ASN A 183 -29.45 -0.35 12.21
C ASN A 183 -30.05 0.52 13.34
N SER A 184 -29.30 0.82 14.40
CA SER A 184 -29.78 1.68 15.49
C SER A 184 -29.89 3.14 15.05
N PRO A 185 -30.99 3.86 15.35
CA PRO A 185 -31.12 5.30 15.11
C PRO A 185 -30.26 6.14 16.08
N LYS A 186 -29.66 5.51 17.11
CA LYS A 186 -28.74 6.14 18.06
C LYS A 186 -27.45 5.32 18.12
N ARG A 187 -26.32 5.95 17.79
CA ARG A 187 -24.99 5.35 17.81
C ARG A 187 -24.11 6.20 18.73
N GLU A 188 -23.72 5.64 19.87
CA GLU A 188 -22.89 6.33 20.87
C GLU A 188 -21.40 6.35 20.50
N LYS A 189 -20.98 5.37 19.70
CA LYS A 189 -19.65 5.23 19.11
C LYS A 189 -19.73 5.26 17.59
N VAL A 190 -18.61 5.56 16.94
CA VAL A 190 -18.40 5.38 15.49
C VAL A 190 -17.63 4.09 15.29
N LEU A 191 -18.30 3.05 14.79
CA LEU A 191 -17.70 1.73 14.56
C LEU A 191 -17.58 1.43 13.06
N ASN A 192 -16.48 0.81 12.66
CA ASN A 192 -16.18 0.52 11.24
C ASN A 192 -15.73 -0.93 11.09
N LEU A 193 -16.39 -1.70 10.22
CA LEU A 193 -15.97 -3.06 9.87
C LEU A 193 -15.33 -3.04 8.48
N ILE A 194 -14.05 -3.38 8.40
CA ILE A 194 -13.29 -3.40 7.13
C ILE A 194 -12.73 -4.79 6.78
N SER A 195 -12.56 -5.67 7.76
CA SER A 195 -11.83 -6.93 7.67
C SER A 195 -12.72 -8.18 7.57
N LEU A 196 -14.04 -8.04 7.32
CA LEU A 196 -14.95 -9.18 7.15
C LEU A 196 -14.69 -9.91 5.82
N GLU A 197 -13.73 -10.83 5.85
CA GLU A 197 -13.51 -11.84 4.82
C GLU A 197 -14.70 -12.81 4.82
N PHE A 198 -15.21 -13.13 3.62
CA PHE A 198 -16.40 -13.96 3.47
C PHE A 198 -16.30 -15.07 2.41
N SER A 199 -15.11 -15.37 1.88
CA SER A 199 -14.88 -16.37 0.82
C SER A 199 -15.40 -17.76 1.19
N GLU A 200 -15.33 -18.14 2.47
CA GLU A 200 -15.81 -19.43 3.00
C GLU A 200 -17.27 -19.42 3.50
N THR A 201 -18.01 -18.36 3.19
CA THR A 201 -19.41 -18.20 3.62
C THR A 201 -20.38 -18.28 2.44
N ARG A 202 -21.68 -18.39 2.72
CA ARG A 202 -22.71 -18.39 1.65
C ARG A 202 -22.77 -17.08 0.87
N LEU A 203 -22.21 -15.97 1.41
CA LEU A 203 -22.09 -14.69 0.72
C LEU A 203 -21.12 -14.77 -0.47
N SER A 204 -20.14 -15.67 -0.44
CA SER A 204 -19.16 -15.88 -1.51
C SER A 204 -19.84 -16.23 -2.84
N ASN A 205 -20.98 -16.94 -2.78
CA ASN A 205 -21.78 -17.32 -3.95
C ASN A 205 -22.49 -16.14 -4.64
N LEU A 206 -22.57 -14.98 -4.00
CA LEU A 206 -23.20 -13.77 -4.55
C LEU A 206 -22.18 -12.76 -5.11
N VAL A 207 -20.89 -12.99 -4.89
CA VAL A 207 -19.82 -12.05 -5.23
C VAL A 207 -18.74 -12.73 -6.04
N GLU A 208 -18.56 -12.24 -7.26
CA GLU A 208 -17.46 -12.61 -8.14
C GLU A 208 -16.59 -11.37 -8.39
N THR A 209 -15.28 -11.48 -8.13
CA THR A 209 -14.36 -10.35 -8.21
C THR A 209 -14.17 -9.89 -9.67
N PRO A 210 -13.72 -8.64 -9.92
CA PRO A 210 -13.51 -8.14 -11.28
C PRO A 210 -12.65 -9.09 -12.11
N LYS A 211 -12.98 -9.26 -13.40
CA LYS A 211 -12.27 -10.18 -14.31
C LYS A 211 -10.77 -9.86 -14.39
N ILE A 212 -10.40 -8.59 -14.28
CA ILE A 212 -9.00 -8.15 -14.28
C ILE A 212 -8.23 -8.59 -13.02
N VAL A 213 -8.90 -8.64 -11.86
CA VAL A 213 -8.31 -9.12 -10.60
C VAL A 213 -7.99 -10.61 -10.71
N ARG A 214 -8.96 -11.43 -11.13
CA ARG A 214 -8.75 -12.88 -11.36
C ARG A 214 -7.66 -13.16 -12.39
N LYS A 215 -7.56 -12.35 -13.46
CA LYS A 215 -6.50 -12.48 -14.48
C LYS A 215 -5.08 -12.14 -13.96
N LEU A 216 -4.95 -11.29 -12.95
CA LEU A 216 -3.64 -10.80 -12.46
C LEU A 216 -3.21 -11.43 -11.14
N SER A 217 -4.16 -11.91 -10.32
CA SER A 217 -3.94 -12.43 -8.97
C SER A 217 -2.99 -13.63 -8.99
N TRP A 218 -1.88 -13.51 -8.27
CA TRP A 218 -0.94 -14.61 -8.06
C TRP A 218 -1.59 -15.81 -7.38
N VAL A 219 -2.37 -15.59 -6.32
CA VAL A 219 -3.05 -16.70 -5.61
C VAL A 219 -4.05 -17.40 -6.53
N GLU A 220 -4.74 -16.65 -7.38
CA GLU A 220 -5.73 -17.21 -8.29
C GLU A 220 -5.11 -18.11 -9.36
N ASN A 221 -3.98 -17.70 -9.93
CA ASN A 221 -3.38 -18.38 -11.09
C ASN A 221 -2.24 -19.35 -10.73
N LEU A 222 -1.60 -19.21 -9.56
CA LEU A 222 -0.33 -19.86 -9.25
C LEU A 222 -0.30 -20.62 -7.91
N TRP A 223 -1.29 -20.46 -7.03
CA TRP A 223 -1.33 -21.21 -5.76
C TRP A 223 -1.84 -22.65 -6.01
N PRO A 224 -1.04 -23.70 -5.75
CA PRO A 224 -1.44 -25.08 -6.04
C PRO A 224 -2.60 -25.56 -5.17
N GLU A 225 -3.54 -26.31 -5.74
CA GLU A 225 -4.64 -26.95 -4.99
C GLU A 225 -4.15 -27.93 -3.92
N GLN A 226 -3.03 -28.60 -4.20
CA GLN A 226 -2.39 -29.60 -3.31
C GLN A 226 -1.27 -28.97 -2.45
N SER A 227 -1.31 -27.67 -2.19
CA SER A 227 -0.34 -27.03 -1.29
C SER A 227 -0.55 -27.50 0.15
N VAL A 228 0.55 -27.72 0.88
CA VAL A 228 0.51 -27.94 2.33
C VAL A 228 0.23 -26.66 3.12
N PHE A 229 0.41 -25.50 2.48
CA PHE A 229 0.12 -24.18 3.02
C PHE A 229 -1.34 -23.80 2.74
N GLU A 230 -1.98 -23.14 3.70
CA GLU A 230 -3.34 -22.61 3.55
C GLU A 230 -3.40 -21.53 2.45
N ARG A 231 -4.41 -21.62 1.58
CA ARG A 231 -4.61 -20.69 0.46
C ARG A 231 -4.99 -19.30 1.01
N PRO A 232 -4.25 -18.22 0.67
CA PRO A 232 -4.55 -16.88 1.18
C PRO A 232 -5.91 -16.36 0.67
N ASN A 233 -6.92 -16.41 1.52
CA ASN A 233 -8.26 -15.88 1.25
C ASN A 233 -8.31 -14.39 1.61
N VAL A 234 -7.95 -13.53 0.64
CA VAL A 234 -7.94 -12.06 0.81
C VAL A 234 -8.67 -11.33 -0.34
N GLN A 235 -9.42 -12.07 -1.16
CA GLN A 235 -10.04 -11.55 -2.39
C GLN A 235 -11.47 -11.02 -2.21
N LYS A 236 -12.15 -11.33 -1.08
CA LYS A 236 -13.57 -11.01 -0.86
C LYS A 236 -13.83 -10.47 0.55
N TYR A 237 -13.72 -9.15 0.72
CA TYR A 237 -14.09 -8.41 1.93
C TYR A 237 -15.42 -7.67 1.78
N CYS A 238 -16.24 -7.72 2.84
CA CYS A 238 -17.48 -6.96 2.96
C CYS A 238 -17.27 -5.83 3.98
N LEU A 239 -17.27 -4.58 3.52
CA LEU A 239 -16.95 -3.41 4.34
C LEU A 239 -18.23 -2.67 4.71
N MET A 240 -18.44 -2.46 6.01
CA MET A 240 -19.61 -1.79 6.57
C MET A 240 -19.14 -0.69 7.51
N GLY A 241 -19.23 0.56 7.04
CA GLY A 241 -18.82 1.74 7.81
C GLY A 241 -20.02 2.66 8.00
N VAL A 242 -20.21 3.14 9.23
CA VAL A 242 -21.20 4.19 9.48
C VAL A 242 -20.67 5.55 9.00
N LYS A 243 -21.56 6.53 8.89
CA LYS A 243 -21.18 7.92 8.73
C LYS A 243 -20.11 8.32 9.75
N ASP A 244 -19.09 9.00 9.24
CA ASP A 244 -17.94 9.56 9.94
C ASP A 244 -16.90 8.51 10.39
N SER A 245 -17.05 7.24 9.98
CA SER A 245 -15.98 6.24 10.11
C SER A 245 -14.74 6.63 9.29
N TYR A 246 -13.56 6.48 9.90
CA TYR A 246 -12.26 6.79 9.32
C TYR A 246 -11.25 5.66 9.57
N THR A 247 -10.45 5.37 8.56
CA THR A 247 -9.27 4.49 8.63
C THR A 247 -8.07 5.33 8.18
N ASP A 248 -7.02 5.40 9.02
CA ASP A 248 -5.88 6.29 8.76
C ASP A 248 -4.95 5.79 7.64
N PHE A 249 -3.92 6.58 7.33
CA PHE A 249 -2.99 6.28 6.25
C PHE A 249 -2.28 4.93 6.47
N HIS A 250 -2.38 4.07 5.47
CA HIS A 250 -1.70 2.77 5.44
C HIS A 250 -1.31 2.40 4.01
N ILE A 251 -0.50 1.35 3.89
CA ILE A 251 -0.28 0.60 2.66
C ILE A 251 -0.96 -0.75 2.89
N ASP A 252 -1.69 -1.26 1.89
CA ASP A 252 -2.28 -2.60 1.96
C ASP A 252 -1.21 -3.69 2.13
N PHE A 253 -1.51 -4.68 2.96
CA PHE A 253 -0.62 -5.77 3.36
C PHE A 253 0.03 -6.50 2.16
N GLY A 254 1.32 -6.84 2.30
CA GLY A 254 2.17 -7.35 1.22
C GLY A 254 2.37 -6.37 0.06
N GLY A 255 2.03 -5.09 0.24
CA GLY A 255 1.90 -4.10 -0.83
C GLY A 255 0.86 -4.47 -1.89
N THR A 256 -0.22 -5.16 -1.51
CA THR A 256 -1.23 -5.61 -2.48
C THR A 256 -1.85 -4.48 -3.30
N SER A 257 -2.34 -4.80 -4.49
CA SER A 257 -3.29 -3.95 -5.21
C SER A 257 -4.70 -4.28 -4.73
N VAL A 258 -5.60 -3.29 -4.74
CA VAL A 258 -6.98 -3.41 -4.23
C VAL A 258 -8.00 -3.11 -5.32
N TRP A 259 -9.13 -3.84 -5.29
CA TRP A 259 -10.36 -3.42 -5.94
C TRP A 259 -11.42 -3.07 -4.88
N TYR A 260 -12.19 -2.00 -5.11
CA TYR A 260 -13.14 -1.46 -4.14
C TYR A 260 -14.41 -0.96 -4.82
N HIS A 261 -15.55 -1.59 -4.56
CA HIS A 261 -16.85 -1.25 -5.12
C HIS A 261 -17.82 -0.78 -4.04
N VAL A 262 -18.34 0.45 -4.15
CA VAL A 262 -19.34 0.98 -3.22
C VAL A 262 -20.74 0.54 -3.66
N LEU A 263 -21.34 -0.42 -2.95
CA LEU A 263 -22.69 -0.91 -3.28
C LEU A 263 -23.78 0.07 -2.82
N LYS A 264 -23.59 0.71 -1.66
CA LYS A 264 -24.43 1.77 -1.10
C LYS A 264 -23.58 2.82 -0.39
N GLY A 265 -23.97 4.09 -0.49
CA GLY A 265 -23.30 5.20 0.20
C GLY A 265 -22.17 5.84 -0.60
N GLU A 266 -21.15 6.35 0.08
CA GLU A 266 -19.97 7.00 -0.50
C GLU A 266 -18.76 6.76 0.42
N LYS A 267 -17.56 6.64 -0.18
CA LYS A 267 -16.26 6.65 0.50
C LYS A 267 -15.41 7.77 -0.10
N ILE A 268 -14.51 8.36 0.68
CA ILE A 268 -13.53 9.34 0.20
C ILE A 268 -12.15 8.80 0.54
N PHE A 269 -11.36 8.50 -0.49
CA PHE A 269 -9.97 8.09 -0.35
C PHE A 269 -9.05 9.31 -0.40
N TYR A 270 -8.01 9.30 0.42
CA TYR A 270 -6.93 10.28 0.42
C TYR A 270 -5.66 9.57 -0.06
N LEU A 271 -5.28 9.78 -1.31
CA LEU A 271 -4.33 8.95 -2.06
C LEU A 271 -2.96 9.65 -2.16
N ILE A 272 -1.89 8.96 -1.78
CA ILE A 272 -0.52 9.45 -1.82
C ILE A 272 0.33 8.48 -2.66
N GLN A 273 1.03 9.02 -3.67
CA GLN A 273 1.84 8.23 -4.58
C GLN A 273 3.04 7.58 -3.85
N PRO A 274 3.37 6.30 -4.09
CA PRO A 274 4.48 5.59 -3.43
C PRO A 274 5.85 5.96 -4.02
N THR A 275 6.20 7.24 -3.97
CA THR A 275 7.55 7.72 -4.26
C THR A 275 8.53 7.24 -3.18
N LYS A 276 9.83 7.13 -3.48
CA LYS A 276 10.84 6.76 -2.47
C LYS A 276 10.81 7.69 -1.25
N THR A 277 10.55 8.98 -1.48
CA THR A 277 10.42 9.99 -0.42
C THR A 277 9.18 9.74 0.44
N ASN A 278 8.02 9.53 -0.19
CA ASN A 278 6.76 9.34 0.54
C ASN A 278 6.75 8.02 1.33
N LEU A 279 7.37 6.96 0.81
CA LEU A 279 7.53 5.70 1.54
C LEU A 279 8.44 5.83 2.76
N ALA A 280 9.54 6.59 2.67
CA ALA A 280 10.40 6.87 3.81
C ALA A 280 9.71 7.76 4.87
N LEU A 281 8.95 8.77 4.43
CA LEU A 281 8.12 9.60 5.32
C LEU A 281 7.03 8.75 6.02
N PHE A 282 6.37 7.85 5.28
CA PHE A 282 5.36 6.94 5.81
C PHE A 282 5.96 6.03 6.88
N GLU A 283 7.11 5.40 6.61
CA GLU A 283 7.79 4.54 7.58
C GLU A 283 8.15 5.31 8.86
N CYS A 284 8.71 6.51 8.75
CA CYS A 284 9.00 7.36 9.92
C CYS A 284 7.75 7.87 10.66
N TRP A 285 6.62 8.07 9.98
CA TRP A 285 5.35 8.46 10.61
C TRP A 285 4.70 7.28 11.33
N SER A 286 4.70 6.09 10.71
CA SER A 286 4.14 4.87 11.28
C SER A 286 4.87 4.40 12.54
N SER A 287 6.18 4.66 12.64
CA SER A 287 6.98 4.35 13.84
C SER A 287 7.04 5.50 14.86
N SER A 288 6.17 6.52 14.77
CA SER A 288 6.27 7.72 15.63
C SER A 288 5.35 7.67 16.86
N SER A 289 5.88 8.04 18.03
CA SER A 289 5.12 8.14 19.30
C SER A 289 4.00 9.19 19.30
N ASN A 290 3.87 9.94 18.20
CA ASN A 290 2.83 10.94 17.97
C ASN A 290 2.07 10.72 16.65
N GLN A 291 2.08 9.50 16.09
CA GLN A 291 1.34 9.13 14.87
C GLN A 291 -0.13 9.59 14.92
N ASN A 292 -0.84 9.22 16.01
CA ASN A 292 -2.25 9.56 16.26
C ASN A 292 -2.51 11.07 16.48
N GLU A 293 -1.47 11.90 16.51
CA GLU A 293 -1.55 13.35 16.70
C GLU A 293 -1.22 14.13 15.41
N MET A 294 -0.88 13.42 14.32
CA MET A 294 -0.37 13.97 13.07
C MET A 294 -1.10 13.42 11.84
N PHE A 295 -1.71 14.31 11.06
CA PHE A 295 -2.27 13.94 9.76
C PHE A 295 -1.16 13.77 8.72
N PHE A 296 -0.83 12.53 8.34
CA PHE A 296 0.28 12.22 7.43
C PHE A 296 0.19 12.95 6.07
N GLY A 297 -1.02 13.25 5.60
CA GLY A 297 -1.23 14.04 4.37
C GLY A 297 -0.62 15.44 4.39
N ASP A 298 -0.25 16.00 5.55
CA ASP A 298 0.48 17.28 5.68
C ASP A 298 2.00 17.14 5.50
N GLN A 299 2.54 15.92 5.51
CA GLN A 299 3.99 15.65 5.40
C GLN A 299 4.47 15.44 3.96
N VAL A 300 3.55 15.28 3.01
CA VAL A 300 3.85 14.95 1.60
C VAL A 300 3.49 16.11 0.65
N ASP A 301 4.14 16.17 -0.50
CA ASP A 301 3.91 17.21 -1.52
C ASP A 301 2.46 17.23 -2.05
N LYS A 302 1.86 16.04 -2.25
CA LYS A 302 0.47 15.90 -2.71
C LYS A 302 -0.23 14.71 -2.07
N CYS A 303 -1.40 14.99 -1.48
CA CYS A 303 -2.37 14.03 -1.00
C CYS A 303 -3.70 14.27 -1.74
N TYR A 304 -4.08 13.36 -2.64
CA TYR A 304 -5.19 13.57 -3.57
C TYR A 304 -6.52 13.07 -3.00
N ARG A 305 -7.56 13.90 -3.04
CA ARG A 305 -8.91 13.50 -2.59
C ARG A 305 -9.70 12.83 -3.72
N CYS A 306 -10.09 11.57 -3.50
CA CYS A 306 -10.84 10.73 -4.46
C CYS A 306 -12.17 10.25 -3.86
N PRO A 307 -13.29 10.94 -4.12
CA PRO A 307 -14.63 10.43 -3.78
C PRO A 307 -15.02 9.25 -4.67
N VAL A 308 -15.46 8.16 -4.06
CA VAL A 308 -15.99 6.95 -4.71
C VAL A 308 -17.44 6.80 -4.29
N LYS A 309 -18.35 7.02 -5.23
CA LYS A 309 -19.80 7.02 -5.02
C LYS A 309 -20.41 5.64 -5.29
N GLN A 310 -21.61 5.42 -4.78
CA GLN A 310 -22.43 4.24 -5.08
C GLN A 310 -22.41 3.85 -6.57
N GLY A 311 -22.11 2.57 -6.84
CA GLY A 311 -22.01 1.96 -8.17
C GLY A 311 -20.65 2.12 -8.86
N GLN A 312 -19.74 2.91 -8.31
CA GLN A 312 -18.38 3.09 -8.83
C GLN A 312 -17.41 2.04 -8.26
N THR A 313 -16.35 1.75 -9.02
CA THR A 313 -15.28 0.84 -8.62
C THR A 313 -13.94 1.54 -8.71
N LEU A 314 -13.22 1.65 -7.60
CA LEU A 314 -11.84 2.11 -7.54
C LEU A 314 -10.89 0.90 -7.57
N PHE A 315 -9.79 1.02 -8.31
CA PHE A 315 -8.65 0.11 -8.22
C PHE A 315 -7.45 0.91 -7.73
N ILE A 316 -6.85 0.48 -6.62
CA ILE A 316 -5.66 1.09 -6.01
C ILE A 316 -4.46 0.19 -6.38
N PRO A 317 -3.38 0.72 -6.97
CA PRO A 317 -2.22 -0.10 -7.33
C PRO A 317 -1.26 -0.29 -6.16
N THR A 318 -0.42 -1.31 -6.30
CA THR A 318 0.69 -1.68 -5.41
C THR A 318 1.35 -0.51 -4.68
N GLY A 319 1.30 -0.56 -3.35
CA GLY A 319 2.07 0.31 -2.46
C GLY A 319 1.51 1.72 -2.25
N TRP A 320 0.41 2.12 -2.92
CA TRP A 320 -0.18 3.45 -2.73
C TRP A 320 -0.64 3.67 -1.29
N ILE A 321 -0.04 4.68 -0.64
CA ILE A 321 -0.37 5.05 0.74
C ILE A 321 -1.74 5.74 0.71
N HIS A 322 -2.68 5.31 1.53
CA HIS A 322 -4.01 5.90 1.53
C HIS A 322 -4.75 5.85 2.88
N ALA A 323 -5.58 6.87 3.11
CA ALA A 323 -6.57 6.91 4.21
C ALA A 323 -7.99 6.96 3.64
N VAL A 324 -9.00 6.59 4.44
CA VAL A 324 -10.39 6.47 3.97
C VAL A 324 -11.38 7.10 4.96
N LEU A 325 -12.16 8.08 4.49
CA LEU A 325 -13.31 8.65 5.20
C LEU A 325 -14.63 8.10 4.65
N THR A 326 -15.60 7.89 5.54
CA THR A 326 -16.95 7.41 5.24
C THR A 326 -17.96 8.55 5.47
N PRO A 327 -18.19 9.46 4.49
CA PRO A 327 -19.02 10.65 4.70
C PRO A 327 -20.51 10.38 4.99
N VAL A 328 -21.00 9.19 4.62
CA VAL A 328 -22.34 8.66 4.88
C VAL A 328 -22.26 7.16 5.11
N ASP A 329 -23.25 6.58 5.79
CA ASP A 329 -23.40 5.13 5.96
C ASP A 329 -23.15 4.37 4.64
N CYS A 330 -22.24 3.40 4.66
CA CYS A 330 -21.69 2.78 3.48
C CYS A 330 -21.57 1.26 3.62
N LEU A 331 -22.06 0.55 2.59
CA LEU A 331 -21.81 -0.88 2.36
C LEU A 331 -21.02 -1.01 1.06
N ALA A 332 -19.85 -1.62 1.14
CA ALA A 332 -18.94 -1.81 0.02
C ALA A 332 -18.38 -3.25 -0.02
N PHE A 333 -17.89 -3.65 -1.17
CA PHE A 333 -17.19 -4.91 -1.40
C PHE A 333 -15.80 -4.61 -1.96
N GLY A 334 -14.79 -5.36 -1.54
CA GLY A 334 -13.44 -5.19 -2.07
C GLY A 334 -12.59 -6.44 -1.89
N GLY A 335 -11.32 -6.31 -2.23
CA GLY A 335 -10.36 -7.40 -2.09
C GLY A 335 -8.97 -7.03 -2.58
N ASN A 336 -8.00 -7.77 -2.08
CA ASN A 336 -6.57 -7.57 -2.25
C ASN A 336 -6.01 -8.63 -3.21
N PHE A 337 -5.02 -8.25 -4.02
CA PHE A 337 -4.36 -9.16 -4.94
C PHE A 337 -2.91 -8.73 -5.23
N LEU A 338 -2.01 -9.72 -5.28
CA LEU A 338 -0.63 -9.57 -5.74
C LEU A 338 -0.56 -9.88 -7.25
N HIS A 339 0.34 -9.22 -7.98
CA HIS A 339 0.44 -9.38 -9.43
C HIS A 339 1.85 -9.08 -9.99
N SER A 340 2.12 -9.56 -11.21
CA SER A 340 3.45 -9.44 -11.82
C SER A 340 3.80 -8.06 -12.39
N LEU A 341 2.87 -7.09 -12.39
CA LEU A 341 3.09 -5.73 -12.95
C LEU A 341 4.06 -4.87 -12.10
N SER A 342 4.12 -5.09 -10.78
CA SER A 342 4.88 -4.24 -9.84
C SER A 342 5.56 -5.02 -8.71
N ILE A 343 6.11 -6.20 -9.03
CA ILE A 343 6.78 -7.13 -8.08
C ILE A 343 7.74 -6.40 -7.13
N ALA A 344 8.60 -5.53 -7.65
CA ALA A 344 9.62 -4.82 -6.87
C ALA A 344 9.05 -3.82 -5.85
N MET A 345 7.78 -3.39 -5.99
CA MET A 345 7.11 -2.54 -5.02
C MET A 345 6.35 -3.36 -3.97
N GLN A 346 5.75 -4.50 -4.35
CA GLN A 346 5.18 -5.46 -3.39
C GLN A 346 6.27 -5.93 -2.40
N LEU A 347 7.44 -6.35 -2.93
CA LEU A 347 8.59 -6.73 -2.11
C LEU A 347 9.08 -5.58 -1.21
N ARG A 348 9.01 -4.32 -1.67
CA ARG A 348 9.39 -3.17 -0.83
C ARG A 348 8.40 -2.92 0.30
N ALA A 349 7.10 -3.05 0.05
CA ALA A 349 6.08 -2.91 1.08
C ALA A 349 6.21 -3.99 2.15
N TYR A 350 6.40 -5.25 1.75
CA TYR A 350 6.71 -6.36 2.65
C TYR A 350 7.93 -6.08 3.55
N GLU A 351 9.01 -5.55 2.99
CA GLU A 351 10.19 -5.16 3.78
C GLU A 351 9.92 -3.97 4.73
N ILE A 352 9.00 -3.04 4.39
CA ILE A 352 8.55 -1.98 5.30
C ILE A 352 7.73 -2.58 6.46
N GLU A 353 6.77 -3.47 6.15
CA GLU A 353 5.93 -4.18 7.15
C GLU A 353 6.79 -4.96 8.16
N LYS A 354 7.87 -5.62 7.71
CA LYS A 354 8.84 -6.28 8.60
C LYS A 354 9.58 -5.31 9.53
N ARG A 355 10.00 -4.13 9.03
CA ARG A 355 10.71 -3.12 9.85
C ARG A 355 9.81 -2.36 10.81
N LEU A 356 8.51 -2.26 10.51
CA LEU A 356 7.50 -1.69 11.39
C LEU A 356 6.95 -2.68 12.43
N SER A 357 7.56 -3.87 12.57
CA SER A 357 7.12 -4.92 13.50
C SER A 357 5.62 -5.24 13.42
N THR A 358 5.04 -5.13 12.22
CA THR A 358 3.59 -5.30 12.01
C THR A 358 3.14 -6.69 12.50
N ALA A 359 2.03 -6.78 13.23
CA ALA A 359 1.51 -8.08 13.69
C ALA A 359 1.00 -8.92 12.50
N ASP A 360 1.15 -10.24 12.57
CA ASP A 360 0.94 -11.13 11.41
C ASP A 360 -0.50 -11.14 10.88
N LEU A 361 -1.48 -10.82 11.73
CA LEU A 361 -2.88 -10.64 11.34
C LEU A 361 -3.08 -9.52 10.30
N PHE A 362 -2.14 -8.57 10.23
CA PHE A 362 -2.15 -7.44 9.30
C PHE A 362 -1.11 -7.60 8.17
N LYS A 363 -0.53 -8.79 7.98
CA LYS A 363 0.36 -9.12 6.85
C LYS A 363 -0.38 -9.97 5.81
N PHE A 364 0.18 -10.04 4.61
CA PHE A 364 -0.31 -10.98 3.59
C PHE A 364 0.00 -12.43 4.02
N PRO A 365 -0.99 -13.33 4.16
CA PRO A 365 -0.73 -14.71 4.57
C PRO A 365 0.16 -15.45 3.56
N ASN A 366 1.22 -16.12 4.04
CA ASN A 366 2.13 -16.93 3.23
C ASN A 366 2.74 -16.16 2.03
N PHE A 367 3.17 -14.91 2.28
CA PHE A 367 3.69 -13.99 1.26
C PHE A 367 4.94 -14.52 0.56
N GLU A 368 5.88 -15.10 1.32
CA GLU A 368 7.11 -15.64 0.74
C GLU A 368 6.81 -16.94 -0.02
N THR A 369 5.89 -17.78 0.49
CA THR A 369 5.39 -18.98 -0.19
C THR A 369 4.83 -18.68 -1.59
N ILE A 370 3.95 -17.67 -1.74
CA ILE A 370 3.44 -17.28 -3.08
C ILE A 370 4.55 -16.66 -3.94
N CYS A 371 5.47 -15.88 -3.36
CA CYS A 371 6.64 -15.38 -4.07
C CYS A 371 7.47 -16.53 -4.68
N TRP A 372 7.69 -17.63 -3.96
CA TRP A 372 8.40 -18.81 -4.48
C TRP A 372 7.69 -19.47 -5.68
N TYR A 373 6.37 -19.65 -5.63
CA TYR A 373 5.59 -20.14 -6.78
C TYR A 373 5.66 -19.20 -7.99
N VAL A 374 5.61 -17.89 -7.76
CA VAL A 374 5.79 -16.86 -8.81
C VAL A 374 7.19 -16.95 -9.42
N GLY A 375 8.22 -17.15 -8.62
CA GLY A 375 9.60 -17.34 -9.10
C GLY A 375 9.73 -18.53 -10.05
N LYS A 376 9.11 -19.66 -9.70
CA LYS A 376 9.05 -20.86 -10.55
C LYS A 376 8.28 -20.59 -11.85
N HIS A 377 7.12 -19.94 -11.76
CA HIS A 377 6.31 -19.59 -12.92
C HIS A 377 7.03 -18.61 -13.88
N LEU A 378 7.76 -17.63 -13.36
CA LEU A 378 8.57 -16.70 -14.17
C LEU A 378 9.73 -17.42 -14.88
N LEU A 379 10.38 -18.38 -14.22
CA LEU A 379 11.41 -19.22 -14.84
C LEU A 379 10.85 -19.98 -16.06
N ASP A 380 9.72 -20.67 -15.88
CA ASP A 380 9.10 -21.44 -16.97
C ASP A 380 8.55 -20.53 -18.08
N THR A 381 8.02 -19.36 -17.73
CA THR A 381 7.60 -18.32 -18.68
C THR A 381 8.76 -17.81 -19.52
N PHE A 382 9.92 -17.51 -18.92
CA PHE A 382 11.09 -17.06 -19.67
C PHE A 382 11.67 -18.16 -20.57
N ARG A 383 11.71 -19.41 -20.11
CA ARG A 383 12.08 -20.56 -20.97
C ARG A 383 11.17 -20.65 -22.20
N GLY A 384 9.86 -20.65 -21.99
CA GLY A 384 8.87 -20.69 -23.07
C GLY A 384 8.97 -19.49 -24.03
N LEU A 385 9.19 -18.27 -23.52
CA LEU A 385 9.40 -17.09 -24.37
C LEU A 385 10.67 -17.23 -25.21
N ARG A 386 11.80 -17.70 -24.64
CA ARG A 386 13.06 -17.91 -25.36
C ARG A 386 12.92 -18.95 -26.46
N GLU A 387 12.30 -20.09 -26.16
CA GLU A 387 12.05 -21.17 -27.11
C GLU A 387 11.20 -20.69 -28.29
N ASN A 388 10.18 -19.88 -28.01
CA ASN A 388 9.33 -19.22 -29.02
C ASN A 388 9.96 -17.95 -29.64
N ARG A 389 11.21 -17.61 -29.31
CA ARG A 389 11.93 -16.40 -29.77
C ARG A 389 11.18 -15.08 -29.53
N ARG A 390 10.39 -15.02 -28.46
CA ARG A 390 9.66 -13.82 -28.01
C ARG A 390 10.45 -13.11 -26.91
N GLN A 391 10.33 -11.79 -26.85
CA GLN A 391 10.89 -10.99 -25.75
C GLN A 391 9.89 -10.92 -24.58
N PRO A 392 10.35 -10.97 -23.32
CA PRO A 392 9.52 -10.64 -22.17
C PRO A 392 9.22 -9.14 -22.14
N ALA A 393 8.08 -8.77 -21.57
CA ALA A 393 7.80 -7.38 -21.24
C ALA A 393 8.83 -6.85 -20.22
N SER A 394 9.26 -5.60 -20.38
CA SER A 394 10.33 -5.01 -19.56
C SER A 394 10.01 -5.07 -18.06
N TYR A 395 8.75 -4.87 -17.67
CA TYR A 395 8.33 -4.92 -16.27
C TYR A 395 8.49 -6.34 -15.66
N LEU A 396 8.27 -7.41 -16.43
CA LEU A 396 8.50 -8.79 -15.97
C LEU A 396 9.98 -9.07 -15.71
N LEU A 397 10.87 -8.57 -16.57
CA LEU A 397 12.31 -8.76 -16.42
C LEU A 397 12.84 -8.03 -15.18
N HIS A 398 12.41 -6.79 -14.95
CA HIS A 398 12.71 -6.04 -13.73
C HIS A 398 12.12 -6.71 -12.48
N GLY A 399 10.89 -7.21 -12.55
CA GLY A 399 10.23 -7.91 -11.44
C GLY A 399 10.93 -9.22 -11.07
N ALA A 400 11.27 -10.05 -12.06
CA ALA A 400 12.02 -11.28 -11.86
C ALA A 400 13.42 -11.03 -11.27
N LYS A 401 14.08 -9.94 -11.71
CA LYS A 401 15.38 -9.52 -11.16
C LYS A 401 15.29 -9.13 -9.69
N ALA A 402 14.27 -8.34 -9.31
CA ALA A 402 14.01 -8.00 -7.91
C ALA A 402 13.73 -9.26 -7.06
N LEU A 403 12.80 -10.11 -7.53
CA LEU A 403 12.41 -11.35 -6.83
C LEU A 403 13.60 -12.30 -6.63
N ASN A 404 14.44 -12.49 -7.65
CA ASN A 404 15.61 -13.36 -7.57
C ASN A 404 16.78 -12.73 -6.78
N THR A 405 16.76 -11.42 -6.53
CA THR A 405 17.63 -10.78 -5.53
C THR A 405 17.11 -11.05 -4.12
N THR A 406 15.79 -10.95 -3.90
CA THR A 406 15.14 -11.25 -2.62
C THR A 406 15.29 -12.71 -2.21
N PHE A 407 15.06 -13.69 -3.10
CA PHE A 407 15.32 -15.10 -2.81
C PHE A 407 16.76 -15.34 -2.35
N ARG A 408 17.74 -14.65 -2.94
CA ARG A 408 19.15 -14.73 -2.54
C ARG A 408 19.45 -14.05 -1.20
N ALA A 409 18.59 -13.17 -0.70
CA ALA A 409 18.66 -12.63 0.64
C ALA A 409 18.05 -13.63 1.64
N TRP A 410 16.84 -14.11 1.39
CA TRP A 410 16.13 -15.07 2.24
C TRP A 410 16.90 -16.39 2.42
N THR A 411 17.60 -16.87 1.39
CA THR A 411 18.42 -18.09 1.48
C THR A 411 19.88 -17.87 1.91
N LYS A 412 20.23 -16.71 2.50
CA LYS A 412 21.55 -16.55 3.13
C LYS A 412 21.62 -17.34 4.43
N LYS A 413 22.82 -17.82 4.78
CA LYS A 413 23.02 -18.60 6.01
C LYS A 413 22.58 -17.84 7.28
N GLU A 414 22.75 -16.52 7.32
CA GLU A 414 22.35 -15.72 8.48
C GLU A 414 20.84 -15.47 8.57
N ALA A 415 20.09 -15.60 7.48
CA ALA A 415 18.66 -15.27 7.40
C ALA A 415 17.75 -16.50 7.24
N LEU A 416 18.27 -17.62 6.72
CA LEU A 416 17.48 -18.79 6.32
C LEU A 416 16.53 -19.30 7.41
N MET A 417 16.92 -19.23 8.69
CA MET A 417 16.08 -19.66 9.81
C MET A 417 14.77 -18.86 9.93
N ASP A 418 14.76 -17.60 9.50
CA ASP A 418 13.58 -16.72 9.54
C ASP A 418 12.64 -16.95 8.32
N HIS A 419 13.05 -17.79 7.37
CA HIS A 419 12.45 -17.92 6.04
C HIS A 419 12.16 -19.38 5.63
N GLU A 420 12.79 -20.36 6.29
CA GLU A 420 12.75 -21.75 5.82
C GLU A 420 11.37 -22.41 5.93
N GLU A 421 10.55 -22.00 6.92
CA GLU A 421 9.19 -22.52 7.09
C GLU A 421 8.22 -22.05 5.98
N GLU A 422 8.49 -20.94 5.27
CA GLU A 422 7.64 -20.47 4.14
C GLU A 422 8.03 -21.07 2.77
N ILE A 423 9.11 -21.85 2.67
CA ILE A 423 9.58 -22.43 1.40
C ILE A 423 8.74 -23.67 1.01
N PRO A 424 8.10 -23.70 -0.17
CA PRO A 424 7.41 -24.91 -0.65
C PRO A 424 8.37 -26.09 -0.85
N GLU A 425 8.04 -27.26 -0.30
CA GLU A 425 8.81 -28.51 -0.45
C GLU A 425 9.10 -28.89 -1.92
N THR A 426 8.22 -28.47 -2.84
CA THR A 426 8.36 -28.70 -4.29
C THR A 426 9.36 -27.76 -4.99
N ILE A 427 10.08 -26.91 -4.24
CA ILE A 427 10.98 -25.88 -4.75
C ILE A 427 12.41 -26.10 -4.21
N ILE A 428 13.29 -26.53 -5.11
CA ILE A 428 14.74 -26.59 -4.85
C ILE A 428 15.31 -25.17 -5.03
N THR A 429 15.32 -24.38 -3.96
CA THR A 429 15.68 -22.95 -3.96
C THR A 429 16.99 -22.66 -4.69
N SER A 430 18.06 -23.41 -4.39
CA SER A 430 19.37 -23.21 -5.00
C SER A 430 19.41 -23.48 -6.52
N GLN A 431 18.51 -24.34 -7.03
CA GLN A 431 18.36 -24.59 -8.46
C GLN A 431 17.51 -23.48 -9.11
N LEU A 432 16.37 -23.15 -8.51
CA LEU A 432 15.47 -22.10 -8.98
C LEU A 432 16.20 -20.75 -9.12
N ILE A 433 16.94 -20.34 -8.08
CA ILE A 433 17.73 -19.10 -8.09
C ILE A 433 18.72 -19.07 -9.25
N LYS A 434 19.49 -20.16 -9.45
CA LYS A 434 20.52 -20.24 -10.49
C LYS A 434 19.93 -20.25 -11.91
N ASP A 435 18.84 -20.97 -12.11
CA ASP A 435 18.18 -21.06 -13.40
C ASP A 435 17.47 -19.75 -13.76
N LEU A 436 16.74 -19.15 -12.82
CA LEU A 436 16.09 -17.85 -13.02
C LEU A 436 17.13 -16.75 -13.30
N ASP A 437 18.27 -16.78 -12.62
CA ASP A 437 19.40 -15.86 -12.84
C ASP A 437 20.05 -16.03 -14.23
N ARG A 438 20.06 -17.27 -14.75
CA ARG A 438 20.52 -17.57 -16.11
C ARG A 438 19.53 -17.05 -17.15
N GLU A 439 18.23 -17.31 -16.97
CA GLU A 439 17.20 -16.84 -17.91
C GLU A 439 17.12 -15.31 -17.95
N ILE A 440 17.19 -14.63 -16.79
CA ILE A 440 17.22 -13.16 -16.72
C ILE A 440 18.38 -12.60 -17.57
N ARG A 441 19.61 -13.09 -17.38
CA ARG A 441 20.77 -12.62 -18.17
C ARG A 441 20.59 -12.83 -19.67
N LEU A 442 20.13 -14.02 -20.08
CA LEU A 442 19.90 -14.33 -21.50
C LEU A 442 18.82 -13.42 -22.11
N MET A 443 17.79 -13.03 -21.34
CA MET A 443 16.79 -12.08 -21.78
C MET A 443 17.31 -10.65 -21.85
N GLU A 444 18.16 -10.22 -20.89
CA GLU A 444 18.85 -8.93 -20.94
C GLU A 444 19.74 -8.83 -22.20
N ASP A 445 20.53 -9.86 -22.51
CA ASP A 445 21.38 -9.92 -23.71
C ASP A 445 20.56 -9.80 -25.01
N ILE A 446 19.44 -10.53 -25.13
CA ILE A 446 18.53 -10.46 -26.29
C ILE A 446 17.88 -9.06 -26.39
N PHE A 447 17.58 -8.41 -25.27
CA PHE A 447 17.01 -7.08 -25.23
C PHE A 447 18.01 -6.02 -25.72
N HIS A 448 19.24 -6.05 -25.21
CA HIS A 448 20.32 -5.14 -25.61
C HIS A 448 20.69 -5.28 -27.09
N GLN A 449 20.89 -6.52 -27.60
CA GLN A 449 21.22 -6.75 -29.01
C GLN A 449 20.15 -6.23 -29.98
N ASN A 450 18.88 -6.19 -29.56
CA ASN A 450 17.80 -5.68 -30.40
C ASN A 450 17.67 -4.15 -30.33
N ILE A 451 17.95 -3.51 -29.19
CA ILE A 451 18.08 -2.05 -29.09
C ILE A 451 19.19 -1.54 -30.00
N GLU A 452 20.34 -2.22 -30.05
CA GLU A 452 21.44 -1.87 -30.95
C GLU A 452 21.04 -2.02 -32.43
N LYS A 453 20.20 -3.00 -32.78
CA LYS A 453 19.68 -3.18 -34.15
C LYS A 453 18.65 -2.13 -34.54
N THR A 454 17.69 -1.79 -33.68
CA THR A 454 16.71 -0.72 -33.99
C THR A 454 17.34 0.67 -33.94
N GLY A 455 18.31 0.92 -33.05
CA GLY A 455 19.11 2.14 -33.03
C GLY A 455 19.92 2.33 -34.33
N ASN A 456 20.59 1.27 -34.82
CA ASN A 456 21.29 1.32 -36.10
C ASN A 456 20.35 1.47 -37.31
N LEU A 457 19.08 1.04 -37.21
CA LEU A 457 18.11 1.21 -38.30
C LEU A 457 17.65 2.67 -38.47
N MET A 458 17.66 3.49 -37.41
CA MET A 458 17.45 4.95 -37.52
C MET A 458 18.70 5.71 -38.01
N GLY A 459 19.89 5.10 -37.98
CA GLY A 459 21.13 5.71 -38.45
C GLY A 459 21.34 5.70 -39.98
N LEU A 460 20.44 5.09 -40.75
CA LEU A 460 20.61 4.79 -42.18
C LEU A 460 19.52 5.40 -43.09
N THR A 461 19.14 6.65 -42.85
CA THR A 461 18.41 7.49 -43.84
C THR A 461 19.32 8.58 -44.41
N ARG A 462 20.34 8.15 -45.17
CA ARG A 462 21.18 9.05 -45.96
C ARG A 462 20.54 9.32 -47.32
N SER A 463 19.90 10.47 -47.47
CA SER A 463 19.19 10.86 -48.70
C SER A 463 20.09 10.83 -49.96
N PRO A 464 19.60 10.36 -51.12
CA PRO A 464 20.30 10.50 -52.39
C PRO A 464 20.28 11.97 -52.84
N GLY A 465 21.40 12.46 -53.39
CA GLY A 465 21.55 13.86 -53.78
C GLY A 465 20.90 14.23 -55.12
N ALA A 466 20.61 15.52 -55.28
CA ALA A 466 20.30 16.17 -56.56
C ALA A 466 21.52 17.01 -57.03
N PRO A 467 21.67 17.28 -58.35
CA PRO A 467 22.96 17.62 -58.93
C PRO A 467 23.38 19.09 -58.78
N SER A 468 24.70 19.31 -58.82
CA SER A 468 25.31 20.64 -58.83
C SER A 468 25.28 21.29 -60.22
N THR A 469 25.07 22.61 -60.24
CA THR A 469 25.45 23.48 -61.37
C THR A 469 26.29 24.66 -60.87
N SER A 470 27.06 25.25 -61.79
CA SER A 470 28.34 25.91 -61.51
C SER A 470 28.34 27.41 -61.80
N LYS A 471 29.14 28.20 -61.04
CA LYS A 471 30.22 29.13 -61.50
C LYS A 471 30.42 30.31 -60.53
N ALA A 472 31.49 31.06 -60.77
CA ALA A 472 32.20 31.83 -59.76
C ALA A 472 32.23 33.35 -59.99
N ALA A 473 32.32 34.07 -58.86
CA ALA A 473 33.22 35.21 -58.58
C ALA A 473 33.03 36.64 -59.17
N VAL A 474 32.74 37.59 -58.25
CA VAL A 474 33.50 38.85 -57.95
C VAL A 474 33.38 40.03 -58.96
N PRO A 475 33.63 41.35 -58.64
CA PRO A 475 33.81 42.11 -57.38
C PRO A 475 32.89 43.37 -57.18
N PHE A 476 32.89 44.03 -55.99
CA PHE A 476 33.42 45.41 -55.79
C PHE A 476 33.44 45.87 -54.30
N LYS A 477 34.16 46.98 -54.00
CA LYS A 477 34.58 47.47 -52.65
C LYS A 477 34.05 48.87 -52.28
N GLY A 478 34.03 49.18 -50.97
CA GLY A 478 34.15 50.54 -50.40
C GLY A 478 33.80 50.61 -48.90
N SER A 479 34.74 50.36 -47.96
CA SER A 479 35.60 51.33 -47.23
C SER A 479 34.82 52.40 -46.43
N ASN A 480 34.90 52.43 -45.08
CA ASN A 480 35.83 53.20 -44.21
C ASN A 480 35.27 53.12 -42.74
N LYS A 481 35.91 53.47 -41.59
CA LYS A 481 37.29 53.78 -41.15
C LYS A 481 37.35 53.78 -39.59
N LYS A 482 38.30 53.06 -38.96
CA LYS A 482 38.83 53.25 -37.57
C LYS A 482 37.81 53.10 -36.40
N GLY A 483 38.17 52.69 -35.18
CA GLY A 483 39.47 52.33 -34.58
C GLY A 483 39.59 52.94 -33.16
N GLY A 484 39.66 52.11 -32.11
CA GLY A 484 39.77 52.57 -30.71
C GLY A 484 40.12 51.39 -29.77
N ARG A 485 40.93 51.63 -28.74
CA ARG A 485 41.65 50.58 -27.97
C ARG A 485 41.55 50.84 -26.45
N ALA A 486 41.62 49.74 -25.70
CA ALA A 486 42.14 49.61 -24.33
C ALA A 486 41.23 49.86 -23.09
N ASN A 487 41.61 49.12 -22.03
CA ASN A 487 41.37 49.33 -20.59
C ASN A 487 39.95 49.12 -20.03
N GLN A 488 39.76 48.69 -18.77
CA GLN A 488 40.52 47.79 -17.87
C GLN A 488 39.58 47.44 -16.69
N MET A 489 39.86 46.35 -15.95
CA MET A 489 39.42 46.01 -14.57
C MET A 489 38.20 46.71 -13.92
N ILE A 490 37.38 45.93 -13.18
CA ILE A 490 37.40 45.92 -11.69
C ILE A 490 36.43 44.87 -11.13
N LYS A 491 36.91 44.04 -10.19
CA LYS A 491 36.08 43.26 -9.26
C LYS A 491 35.62 44.15 -8.11
N LYS A 492 34.38 44.01 -7.61
CA LYS A 492 34.18 43.79 -6.14
C LYS A 492 32.76 43.37 -5.74
N LYS A 493 32.74 42.45 -4.76
CA LYS A 493 31.61 42.10 -3.91
C LYS A 493 31.09 43.32 -3.12
N LYS A 494 29.79 43.34 -2.84
CA LYS A 494 29.14 43.51 -1.52
C LYS A 494 27.63 43.25 -1.73
N LYS A 495 26.88 42.76 -0.74
CA LYS A 495 27.19 42.57 0.69
C LYS A 495 26.60 41.26 1.18
#